data_AF-A0A5J5BV14-F1
#
_entry.id   AF-A0A5J5BV14-F1
#
_cell.length_a   1.000
_cell.length_b   1.000
_cell.length_c   1.000
_cell.angle_alpha   90.00
_cell.angle_beta   90.00
_cell.angle_gamma   90.00
#
_symmetry.space_group_name_H-M   'P 1'
#
loop_
_entity.id
_entity.type
_entity.pdbx_description
1 polymer ?
#
loop_
_entity_poly.entity_id
_entity_poly.type
_entity_poly.pdbx_seq_one_letter_code
_entity_poly.pdbx_strand_id
1 'polypeptide(L)'
;MAKRKKLFSSPCAAHCLDLILTYIGNIPLHGDTMSKARQITVHIYRHSWVLNLMRKHTRKMQLVRASVTRFATSYLTLRHLHKTKIELRAMFASKEWQISQYSKKGNCVKAMNIILAKPNFWASIKYCLKCVLPLVKVLRLVDGDVKPAMGYIYEAMDKANEQIEKNFHGVKKHYKPMWDIIDTRWNMQLHQPLYAVAYYLNPRGSRKMGYLNGEKAAPTEDDLAYATWEAENSAVMTWLVNSMEEDISSNYMCYPMAQEVWENVNQMYSDLGNQSQLFALTLKLGEMHQGRGSCHQVFQLSETGVARSQSIQYL
;
A
#
# COMPACT_ATOMS: atom_id res chain seq x y z
N MET A 1 2.39 -19.70 -19.51
CA MET A 1 3.65 -20.22 -18.90
C MET A 1 3.94 -21.68 -19.30
N ALA A 2 3.65 -22.11 -20.53
CA ALA A 2 3.85 -23.50 -20.94
C ALA A 2 5.33 -23.92 -21.19
N LYS A 3 6.28 -22.96 -21.20
CA LYS A 3 7.67 -23.20 -21.64
C LYS A 3 8.72 -23.33 -20.52
N ARG A 4 8.41 -23.03 -19.25
CA ARG A 4 9.39 -23.13 -18.13
C ARG A 4 8.78 -23.81 -16.89
N LYS A 5 8.63 -25.13 -16.95
CA LYS A 5 7.99 -25.96 -15.91
C LYS A 5 8.81 -26.15 -14.62
N LYS A 6 10.11 -25.78 -14.61
CA LYS A 6 11.02 -25.96 -13.47
C LYS A 6 11.18 -24.73 -12.57
N LEU A 7 10.60 -23.59 -12.94
CA LEU A 7 10.71 -22.36 -12.15
C LEU A 7 9.43 -22.16 -11.34
N PHE A 8 9.59 -21.95 -10.04
CA PHE A 8 8.50 -21.49 -9.18
C PHE A 8 8.12 -20.06 -9.58
N SER A 9 6.83 -19.79 -9.75
CA SER A 9 6.33 -18.47 -10.12
C SER A 9 5.03 -18.20 -9.37
N SER A 10 4.97 -17.05 -8.70
CA SER A 10 3.74 -16.52 -8.12
C SER A 10 3.24 -15.32 -8.94
N PRO A 11 1.92 -15.06 -8.97
CA PRO A 11 1.39 -13.85 -9.58
C PRO A 11 1.77 -12.63 -8.73
N CYS A 12 2.09 -11.51 -9.38
CA CYS A 12 2.44 -10.26 -8.71
C CYS A 12 1.26 -9.70 -7.91
N ALA A 13 1.48 -9.38 -6.63
CA ALA A 13 0.46 -8.83 -5.73
C ALA A 13 -0.15 -7.50 -6.23
N ALA A 14 0.69 -6.59 -6.71
CA ALA A 14 0.25 -5.32 -7.30
C ALA A 14 -0.66 -5.56 -8.52
N HIS A 15 -0.29 -6.50 -9.38
CA HIS A 15 -1.11 -6.87 -10.53
C HIS A 15 -2.46 -7.47 -10.12
N CYS A 16 -2.49 -8.35 -9.11
CA CYS A 16 -3.74 -8.91 -8.57
C CYS A 16 -4.66 -7.81 -8.02
N LEU A 17 -4.13 -6.86 -7.26
CA LEU A 17 -4.89 -5.72 -6.74
C LEU A 17 -5.41 -4.82 -7.86
N ASP A 18 -4.61 -4.58 -8.89
CA ASP A 18 -5.03 -3.84 -10.07
C ASP A 18 -6.18 -4.52 -10.82
N LEU A 19 -6.16 -5.85 -10.92
CA LEU A 19 -7.28 -6.62 -11.46
C LEU A 19 -8.53 -6.45 -10.59
N ILE A 20 -8.42 -6.55 -9.26
CA ILE A 20 -9.54 -6.29 -8.34
C ILE A 20 -10.15 -4.91 -8.60
N LEU A 21 -9.31 -3.86 -8.67
CA LEU A 21 -9.76 -2.50 -8.96
C LEU A 21 -10.43 -2.38 -10.33
N THR A 22 -9.95 -3.14 -11.32
CA THR A 22 -10.54 -3.22 -12.66
C THR A 22 -11.95 -3.80 -12.60
N TYR A 23 -12.14 -4.94 -11.93
CA TYR A 23 -13.46 -5.57 -11.80
C TYR A 23 -14.44 -4.71 -11.00
N ILE A 24 -13.97 -4.04 -9.94
CA ILE A 24 -14.78 -3.06 -9.20
C ILE A 24 -15.19 -1.90 -10.12
N GLY A 25 -14.30 -1.45 -11.02
CA GLY A 25 -14.61 -0.43 -12.02
C GLY A 25 -15.73 -0.82 -12.99
N ASN A 26 -15.96 -2.11 -13.21
CA ASN A 26 -17.02 -2.63 -14.07
C ASN A 26 -18.39 -2.67 -13.39
N ILE A 27 -18.48 -2.41 -12.08
CA ILE A 27 -19.77 -2.22 -11.41
C ILE A 27 -20.46 -1.01 -12.05
N PRO A 28 -21.74 -1.11 -12.49
CA PRO A 28 -22.40 -0.05 -13.25
C PRO A 28 -22.29 1.34 -12.63
N LEU A 29 -22.50 1.44 -11.32
CA LEU A 29 -22.37 2.69 -10.57
C LEU A 29 -20.94 3.26 -10.64
N HIS A 30 -19.91 2.41 -10.53
CA HIS A 30 -18.51 2.83 -10.66
C HIS A 30 -18.19 3.28 -12.09
N GLY A 31 -18.56 2.47 -13.09
CA GLY A 31 -18.34 2.78 -14.50
C GLY A 31 -18.99 4.11 -14.92
N ASP A 32 -20.24 4.32 -14.54
CA ASP A 32 -20.97 5.57 -14.81
C ASP A 32 -20.32 6.78 -14.13
N THR A 33 -19.90 6.63 -12.87
CA THR A 33 -19.27 7.70 -12.10
C THR A 33 -17.91 8.07 -12.70
N MET A 34 -17.12 7.08 -13.12
CA MET A 34 -15.83 7.28 -13.77
C MET A 34 -15.99 7.93 -15.15
N SER A 35 -16.98 7.50 -15.93
CA SER A 35 -17.30 8.11 -17.23
C SER A 35 -17.68 9.58 -17.09
N LYS A 36 -18.58 9.91 -16.17
CA LYS A 36 -18.99 11.30 -15.86
C LYS A 36 -17.81 12.15 -15.40
N ALA A 37 -16.96 11.62 -14.51
CA ALA A 37 -15.77 12.32 -14.05
C ALA A 37 -14.75 12.55 -15.18
N ARG A 38 -14.55 11.57 -16.06
CA ARG A 38 -13.69 11.70 -17.25
C ARG A 38 -14.22 12.78 -18.20
N GLN A 39 -15.52 12.84 -18.42
CA GLN A 39 -16.13 13.91 -19.23
C GLN A 39 -15.81 15.29 -18.64
N ILE A 40 -16.01 15.47 -17.32
CA ILE A 40 -15.67 16.71 -16.64
C ILE A 40 -14.19 17.07 -16.82
N THR A 41 -13.28 16.16 -16.51
CA THR A 41 -11.84 16.47 -16.56
C THR A 41 -11.39 16.77 -17.98
N VAL A 42 -11.76 15.95 -18.97
CA VAL A 42 -11.43 16.19 -20.38
C VAL A 42 -11.95 17.55 -20.84
N HIS A 43 -13.17 17.94 -20.49
CA HIS A 43 -13.72 19.23 -20.90
C HIS A 43 -13.02 20.42 -20.25
N ILE A 44 -12.67 20.33 -18.97
CA ILE A 44 -11.92 21.39 -18.27
C ILE A 44 -10.52 21.54 -18.88
N TYR A 45 -9.79 20.45 -19.08
CA TYR A 45 -8.41 20.50 -19.58
C TYR A 45 -8.31 20.80 -21.08
N ARG A 46 -9.33 20.47 -21.89
CA ARG A 46 -9.33 20.75 -23.34
C ARG A 46 -9.46 22.23 -23.67
N HIS A 47 -10.01 23.05 -22.77
CA HIS A 47 -10.27 24.46 -23.04
C HIS A 47 -9.43 25.34 -22.12
N SER A 48 -8.39 25.99 -22.67
CA SER A 48 -7.43 26.82 -21.91
C SER A 48 -8.13 27.87 -21.04
N TRP A 49 -9.19 28.49 -21.56
CA TRP A 49 -9.97 29.47 -20.80
C TRP A 49 -10.70 28.84 -19.60
N VAL A 50 -11.36 27.69 -19.80
CA VAL A 50 -12.06 26.95 -18.73
C VAL A 50 -11.07 26.42 -17.69
N LEU A 51 -9.91 25.95 -18.13
CA LEU A 51 -8.83 25.51 -17.25
C LEU A 51 -8.30 26.67 -16.38
N ASN A 52 -8.10 27.84 -16.98
CA ASN A 52 -7.64 29.03 -16.25
C ASN A 52 -8.70 29.52 -15.25
N LEU A 53 -9.98 29.50 -15.65
CA LEU A 53 -11.08 29.80 -14.74
C LEU A 53 -11.11 28.81 -13.56
N MET A 54 -10.97 27.51 -13.83
CA MET A 54 -10.87 26.49 -12.79
C MET A 54 -9.71 26.77 -11.83
N ARG A 55 -8.52 27.06 -12.35
CA ARG A 55 -7.33 27.39 -11.54
C ARG A 55 -7.53 28.64 -10.69
N LYS A 56 -8.28 29.64 -11.16
CA LYS A 56 -8.62 30.84 -10.38
C LYS A 56 -9.49 30.48 -9.16
N HIS A 57 -10.45 29.59 -9.34
CA HIS A 57 -11.34 29.14 -8.25
C HIS A 57 -10.71 28.10 -7.33
N THR A 58 -9.81 27.24 -7.81
CA THR A 58 -9.20 26.14 -7.06
C THR A 58 -7.82 26.44 -6.51
N ARG A 59 -7.38 27.72 -6.53
CA ARG A 59 -6.02 28.14 -6.13
C ARG A 59 -4.93 27.32 -6.86
N LYS A 60 -5.10 27.13 -8.16
CA LYS A 60 -4.22 26.36 -9.08
C LYS A 60 -4.12 24.85 -8.79
N MET A 61 -5.05 24.26 -8.03
CA MET A 61 -5.06 22.80 -7.85
C MET A 61 -5.35 22.06 -9.17
N GLN A 62 -4.59 20.98 -9.40
CA GLN A 62 -4.84 20.05 -10.51
C GLN A 62 -5.93 19.03 -10.12
N LEU A 63 -6.82 18.71 -11.06
CA LEU A 63 -7.89 17.72 -10.85
C LEU A 63 -7.40 16.28 -11.09
N VAL A 64 -6.47 16.09 -12.03
CA VAL A 64 -5.87 14.79 -12.32
C VAL A 64 -4.65 14.60 -11.43
N ARG A 65 -4.55 13.42 -10.79
CA ARG A 65 -3.39 13.02 -10.00
C ARG A 65 -2.88 11.67 -10.46
N ALA A 66 -1.64 11.65 -10.95
CA ALA A 66 -0.95 10.42 -11.30
C ALA A 66 -0.79 9.49 -10.07
N SER A 67 -0.90 8.19 -10.31
CA SER A 67 -0.63 7.12 -9.37
C SER A 67 0.18 6.04 -10.08
N VAL A 68 0.76 5.12 -9.30
CA VAL A 68 1.55 3.99 -9.80
C VAL A 68 0.81 3.19 -10.88
N THR A 69 -0.51 2.98 -10.70
CA THR A 69 -1.34 2.29 -11.69
C THR A 69 -2.38 3.20 -12.32
N ARG A 70 -2.73 2.93 -13.58
CA ARG A 70 -3.76 3.68 -14.34
C ARG A 70 -5.14 3.63 -13.67
N PHE A 71 -5.44 2.57 -12.92
CA PHE A 71 -6.70 2.41 -12.20
C PHE A 71 -6.72 3.21 -10.91
N ALA A 72 -5.65 3.10 -10.11
CA ALA A 72 -5.50 3.96 -8.92
C ALA A 72 -5.52 5.44 -9.30
N THR A 73 -4.92 5.81 -10.43
CA THR A 73 -4.97 7.18 -11.00
C THR A 73 -6.40 7.67 -11.19
N SER A 74 -7.30 6.82 -11.68
CA SER A 74 -8.69 7.19 -11.95
C SER A 74 -9.47 7.44 -10.65
N TYR A 75 -9.31 6.61 -9.63
CA TYR A 75 -9.94 6.81 -8.32
C TYR A 75 -9.30 7.97 -7.51
N LEU A 76 -8.00 8.21 -7.64
CA LEU A 76 -7.37 9.40 -7.07
C LEU A 76 -7.86 10.68 -7.75
N THR A 77 -8.08 10.65 -9.06
CA THR A 77 -8.72 11.76 -9.80
C THR A 77 -10.14 12.02 -9.27
N LEU A 78 -10.95 10.97 -9.05
CA LEU A 78 -12.26 11.11 -8.40
C LEU A 78 -12.17 11.74 -7.00
N ARG A 79 -11.17 11.34 -6.20
CA ARG A 79 -10.93 11.93 -4.87
C ARG A 79 -10.60 13.42 -4.96
N HIS A 80 -9.78 13.84 -5.92
CA HIS A 80 -9.45 15.26 -6.10
C HIS A 80 -10.67 16.05 -6.57
N LEU A 81 -11.43 15.50 -7.53
CA LEU A 81 -12.68 16.09 -8.00
C LEU A 81 -13.67 16.31 -6.85
N HIS A 82 -13.82 15.33 -5.94
CA HIS A 82 -14.65 15.46 -4.75
C HIS A 82 -14.13 16.53 -3.77
N LYS A 83 -12.81 16.65 -3.60
CA LYS A 83 -12.20 17.67 -2.75
C LYS A 83 -12.45 19.08 -3.29
N THR A 84 -12.41 19.27 -4.61
CA THR A 84 -12.66 20.56 -5.28
C THR A 84 -14.14 20.82 -5.59
N LYS A 85 -15.07 20.08 -4.95
CA LYS A 85 -16.51 20.14 -5.26
C LYS A 85 -17.07 21.56 -5.09
N ILE A 86 -16.73 22.24 -4.00
CA ILE A 86 -17.32 23.54 -3.66
C ILE A 86 -16.82 24.59 -4.65
N GLU A 87 -15.52 24.57 -4.93
CA GLU A 87 -14.82 25.46 -5.85
C GLU A 87 -15.32 25.27 -7.28
N LEU A 88 -15.53 24.03 -7.72
CA LEU A 88 -16.09 23.75 -9.04
C LEU A 88 -17.54 24.24 -9.15
N ARG A 89 -18.37 24.04 -8.12
CA ARG A 89 -19.73 24.59 -8.11
C ARG A 89 -19.73 26.12 -8.16
N ALA A 90 -18.84 26.77 -7.42
CA ALA A 90 -18.67 28.22 -7.45
C ALA A 90 -18.20 28.71 -8.83
N MET A 91 -17.29 27.98 -9.47
CA MET A 91 -16.81 28.29 -10.83
C MET A 91 -17.96 28.34 -11.84
N PHE A 92 -18.80 27.29 -11.88
CA PHE A 92 -19.93 27.23 -12.82
C PHE A 92 -21.09 28.18 -12.44
N ALA A 93 -21.17 28.63 -11.19
CA ALA A 93 -22.13 29.65 -10.74
C ALA A 93 -21.63 31.10 -10.94
N SER A 94 -20.37 31.30 -11.34
CA SER A 94 -19.77 32.63 -11.47
C SER A 94 -20.37 33.44 -12.62
N LYS A 95 -20.43 34.77 -12.48
CA LYS A 95 -20.81 35.68 -13.57
C LYS A 95 -19.88 35.53 -14.79
N GLU A 96 -18.58 35.30 -14.53
CA GLU A 96 -17.55 35.06 -15.55
C GLU A 96 -17.89 33.84 -16.41
N TRP A 97 -18.39 32.75 -15.82
CA TRP A 97 -18.88 31.60 -16.57
C TRP A 97 -20.11 31.94 -17.41
N GLN A 98 -21.12 32.61 -16.83
CA GLN A 98 -22.40 32.89 -17.49
C GLN A 98 -22.23 33.72 -18.77
N ILE A 99 -21.34 34.71 -18.75
CA ILE A 99 -21.07 35.61 -19.89
C ILE A 99 -20.19 34.93 -20.95
N SER A 100 -19.53 33.80 -20.63
CA SER A 100 -18.61 33.14 -21.55
C SER A 100 -19.31 32.45 -22.73
N GLN A 101 -18.60 32.35 -23.86
CA GLN A 101 -19.05 31.53 -25.01
C GLN A 101 -19.21 30.04 -24.66
N TYR A 102 -18.55 29.56 -23.60
CA TYR A 102 -18.56 28.16 -23.18
C TYR A 102 -19.84 27.79 -22.42
N SER A 103 -20.57 28.76 -21.86
CA SER A 103 -21.86 28.51 -21.18
C SER A 103 -22.95 28.01 -22.13
N LYS A 104 -22.80 28.24 -23.44
CA LYS A 104 -23.74 27.81 -24.49
C LYS A 104 -23.27 26.56 -25.24
N LYS A 105 -22.03 26.12 -25.04
CA LYS A 105 -21.44 24.98 -25.74
C LYS A 105 -21.93 23.67 -25.12
N GLY A 106 -22.65 22.85 -25.89
CA GLY A 106 -23.34 21.66 -25.38
C GLY A 106 -22.50 20.73 -24.49
N ASN A 107 -21.23 20.51 -24.81
CA ASN A 107 -20.34 19.67 -24.00
C ASN A 107 -19.94 20.32 -22.65
N CYS A 108 -19.73 21.63 -22.63
CA CYS A 108 -19.45 22.39 -21.41
C CYS A 108 -20.69 22.47 -20.50
N VAL A 109 -21.87 22.61 -21.10
CA VAL A 109 -23.17 22.54 -20.41
C VAL A 109 -23.40 21.17 -19.79
N LYS A 110 -23.07 20.08 -20.51
CA LYS A 110 -23.14 18.71 -19.94
C LYS A 110 -22.26 18.56 -18.70
N ALA A 111 -20.99 19.00 -18.76
CA ALA A 111 -20.08 18.96 -17.61
C ALA A 111 -20.60 19.80 -16.43
N MET A 112 -21.10 21.00 -16.71
CA MET A 112 -21.76 21.87 -15.73
C MET A 112 -22.94 21.15 -15.07
N ASN A 113 -23.83 20.57 -15.86
CA ASN A 113 -25.02 19.88 -15.37
C ASN A 113 -24.66 18.70 -14.46
N ILE A 114 -23.60 17.93 -14.78
CA ILE A 114 -23.11 16.85 -13.92
C ILE A 114 -22.61 17.39 -12.57
N ILE A 115 -21.86 18.50 -12.58
CA ILE A 115 -21.30 19.12 -11.36
C ILE A 115 -22.38 19.75 -10.49
N LEU A 116 -23.33 20.43 -11.11
CA LEU A 116 -24.44 21.09 -10.43
C LEU A 116 -25.55 20.13 -10.00
N ALA A 117 -25.65 18.95 -10.65
CA ALA A 117 -26.64 17.92 -10.34
C ALA A 117 -26.76 17.68 -8.83
N LYS A 118 -27.99 17.78 -8.31
CA LYS A 118 -28.34 17.37 -6.95
C LYS A 118 -28.59 15.85 -6.92
N PRO A 119 -28.50 15.22 -5.73
CA PRO A 119 -27.28 14.83 -5.03
C PRO A 119 -26.52 13.64 -5.67
N ASN A 120 -27.01 13.08 -6.78
CA ASN A 120 -26.66 11.71 -7.20
C ASN A 120 -25.18 11.54 -7.57
N PHE A 121 -24.60 12.43 -8.37
CA PHE A 121 -23.20 12.27 -8.82
C PHE A 121 -22.19 12.30 -7.66
N TRP A 122 -22.31 13.29 -6.78
CA TRP A 122 -21.38 13.42 -5.64
C TRP A 122 -21.56 12.31 -4.61
N ALA A 123 -22.80 11.83 -4.41
CA ALA A 123 -23.06 10.66 -3.58
C ALA A 123 -22.41 9.40 -4.16
N SER A 124 -22.51 9.19 -5.48
CA SER A 124 -21.84 8.09 -6.17
C SER A 124 -20.31 8.17 -6.04
N ILE A 125 -19.70 9.36 -6.16
CA ILE A 125 -18.25 9.51 -5.92
C ILE A 125 -17.91 9.10 -4.48
N LYS A 126 -18.67 9.58 -3.48
CA LYS A 126 -18.43 9.24 -2.07
C LYS A 126 -18.52 7.73 -1.85
N TYR A 127 -19.49 7.06 -2.46
CA TYR A 127 -19.62 5.60 -2.44
C TYR A 127 -18.38 4.93 -3.04
N CYS A 128 -17.99 5.28 -4.28
CA CYS A 128 -16.83 4.69 -4.94
C CYS A 128 -15.54 4.85 -4.13
N LEU A 129 -15.34 6.02 -3.50
CA LEU A 129 -14.17 6.28 -2.67
C LEU A 129 -14.18 5.48 -1.35
N LYS A 130 -15.34 5.32 -0.72
CA LYS A 130 -15.49 4.47 0.47
C LYS A 130 -15.12 3.00 0.18
N CYS A 131 -15.44 2.53 -1.01
CA CYS A 131 -15.07 1.20 -1.49
C CYS A 131 -13.55 1.09 -1.76
N VAL A 132 -13.00 1.98 -2.59
CA VAL A 132 -11.70 1.73 -3.21
C VAL A 132 -10.50 2.27 -2.43
N LEU A 133 -10.67 3.31 -1.60
CA LEU A 133 -9.53 3.91 -0.89
C LEU A 133 -8.76 2.94 0.02
N PRO A 134 -9.40 2.01 0.76
CA PRO A 134 -8.68 0.98 1.52
C PRO A 134 -7.79 0.10 0.62
N LEU A 135 -8.31 -0.36 -0.52
CA LEU A 135 -7.54 -1.16 -1.48
C LEU A 135 -6.37 -0.39 -2.11
N VAL A 136 -6.55 0.91 -2.40
CA VAL A 136 -5.46 1.75 -2.90
C VAL A 136 -4.33 1.91 -1.87
N LYS A 137 -4.62 1.83 -0.56
CA LYS A 137 -3.57 1.80 0.47
C LYS A 137 -2.77 0.50 0.42
N VAL A 138 -3.43 -0.64 0.23
CA VAL A 138 -2.75 -1.95 0.06
C VAL A 138 -1.91 -1.95 -1.20
N LEU A 139 -2.43 -1.43 -2.32
CA LEU A 139 -1.68 -1.32 -3.56
C LEU A 139 -0.39 -0.51 -3.37
N ARG A 140 -0.45 0.62 -2.68
CA ARG A 140 0.74 1.43 -2.36
C ARG A 140 1.73 0.73 -1.44
N LEU A 141 1.27 -0.17 -0.57
CA LEU A 141 2.14 -0.98 0.28
C LEU A 141 2.92 -1.98 -0.56
N VAL A 142 2.27 -2.68 -1.50
CA VAL A 142 2.91 -3.70 -2.33
C VAL A 142 3.74 -3.14 -3.49
N ASP A 143 3.41 -1.94 -3.96
CA ASP A 143 4.21 -1.20 -4.95
C ASP A 143 5.39 -0.44 -4.31
N GLY A 144 5.48 -0.41 -2.98
CA GLY A 144 6.54 0.31 -2.29
C GLY A 144 7.80 -0.52 -2.15
N ASP A 145 8.92 -0.07 -2.71
CA ASP A 145 10.22 -0.77 -2.63
C ASP A 145 10.92 -0.57 -1.27
N VAL A 146 10.33 0.17 -0.33
CA VAL A 146 10.98 0.55 0.93
C VAL A 146 10.96 -0.57 1.97
N LYS A 147 9.95 -1.45 1.94
CA LYS A 147 9.81 -2.57 2.89
C LYS A 147 9.32 -3.82 2.16
N PRO A 148 9.79 -5.02 2.51
CA PRO A 148 9.27 -6.29 2.04
C PRO A 148 7.77 -6.39 2.31
N ALA A 149 6.96 -6.08 1.30
CA ALA A 149 5.51 -6.01 1.46
C ALA A 149 4.87 -7.39 1.61
N MET A 150 5.56 -8.45 1.16
CA MET A 150 5.02 -9.80 1.05
C MET A 150 4.42 -10.33 2.36
N GLY A 151 5.12 -10.14 3.48
CA GLY A 151 4.65 -10.57 4.80
C GLY A 151 3.53 -9.72 5.40
N TYR A 152 3.15 -8.61 4.77
CA TYR A 152 2.10 -7.72 5.26
C TYR A 152 0.80 -7.81 4.43
N ILE A 153 0.80 -8.52 3.31
CA ILE A 153 -0.33 -8.53 2.37
C ILE A 153 -1.62 -9.04 3.01
N TYR A 154 -1.56 -10.15 3.76
CA TYR A 154 -2.72 -10.73 4.44
C TYR A 154 -3.33 -9.74 5.44
N GLU A 155 -2.53 -9.22 6.37
CA GLU A 155 -2.97 -8.23 7.35
C GLU A 155 -3.52 -6.95 6.68
N ALA A 156 -2.85 -6.47 5.63
CA ALA A 156 -3.25 -5.26 4.92
C ALA A 156 -4.59 -5.45 4.20
N MET A 157 -4.83 -6.65 3.62
CA MET A 157 -6.10 -7.00 3.00
C MET A 157 -7.23 -7.15 4.01
N ASP A 158 -6.98 -7.81 5.15
CA ASP A 158 -7.98 -7.92 6.23
C ASP A 158 -8.37 -6.54 6.76
N LYS A 159 -7.38 -5.68 7.06
CA LYS A 159 -7.63 -4.29 7.47
C LYS A 159 -8.37 -3.49 6.39
N ALA A 160 -8.11 -3.76 5.12
CA ALA A 160 -8.85 -3.11 4.03
C ALA A 160 -10.31 -3.54 4.01
N ASN A 161 -10.59 -4.84 4.16
CA ASN A 161 -11.95 -5.39 4.24
C ASN A 161 -12.71 -4.84 5.44
N GLU A 162 -12.11 -4.86 6.64
CA GLU A 162 -12.71 -4.25 7.84
C GLU A 162 -13.01 -2.76 7.63
N GLN A 163 -12.09 -2.01 7.01
CA GLN A 163 -12.30 -0.59 6.76
C GLN A 163 -13.45 -0.35 5.78
N ILE A 164 -13.61 -1.20 4.77
CA ILE A 164 -14.73 -1.15 3.83
C ILE A 164 -16.05 -1.37 4.59
N GLU A 165 -16.13 -2.40 5.42
CA GLU A 165 -17.31 -2.67 6.23
C GLU A 165 -17.65 -1.49 7.17
N LYS A 166 -16.64 -0.98 7.88
CA LYS A 166 -16.76 0.20 8.76
C LYS A 166 -17.26 1.43 7.98
N ASN A 167 -16.79 1.64 6.74
CA ASN A 167 -17.23 2.76 5.90
C ASN A 167 -18.74 2.73 5.58
N PHE A 168 -19.37 1.57 5.68
CA PHE A 168 -20.80 1.35 5.43
C PHE A 168 -21.56 0.94 6.69
N HIS A 169 -21.00 1.18 7.88
CA HIS A 169 -21.64 0.90 9.17
C HIS A 169 -22.11 -0.56 9.32
N GLY A 170 -21.37 -1.52 8.76
CA GLY A 170 -21.73 -2.94 8.83
C GLY A 170 -22.89 -3.35 7.90
N VAL A 171 -23.43 -2.45 7.09
CA VAL A 171 -24.59 -2.75 6.24
C VAL A 171 -24.16 -3.54 5.00
N LYS A 172 -24.18 -4.87 5.11
CA LYS A 172 -23.67 -5.84 4.13
C LYS A 172 -24.09 -5.60 2.68
N LYS A 173 -25.36 -5.25 2.42
CA LYS A 173 -25.87 -4.99 1.06
C LYS A 173 -25.07 -3.93 0.28
N HIS A 174 -24.40 -3.00 0.97
CA HIS A 174 -23.69 -1.90 0.34
C HIS A 174 -22.28 -2.24 -0.11
N TYR A 175 -21.63 -3.25 0.48
CA TYR A 175 -20.26 -3.65 0.13
C TYR A 175 -20.15 -5.09 -0.37
N LYS A 176 -21.20 -5.92 -0.23
CA LYS A 176 -21.18 -7.32 -0.65
C LYS A 176 -20.76 -7.55 -2.11
N PRO A 177 -21.30 -6.83 -3.12
CA PRO A 177 -20.86 -7.02 -4.51
C PRO A 177 -19.36 -6.76 -4.73
N MET A 178 -18.79 -5.86 -3.93
CA MET A 178 -17.37 -5.55 -3.97
C MET A 178 -16.53 -6.63 -3.26
N TRP A 179 -16.98 -7.09 -2.10
CA TRP A 179 -16.35 -8.21 -1.39
C TRP A 179 -16.34 -9.48 -2.23
N ASP A 180 -17.43 -9.80 -2.91
CA ASP A 180 -17.48 -10.98 -3.78
C ASP A 180 -16.40 -10.92 -4.89
N ILE A 181 -16.11 -9.73 -5.43
CA ILE A 181 -15.01 -9.52 -6.38
C ILE A 181 -13.65 -9.70 -5.71
N ILE A 182 -13.47 -9.14 -4.52
CA ILE A 182 -12.22 -9.27 -3.75
C ILE A 182 -11.97 -10.74 -3.43
N ASP A 183 -12.93 -11.43 -2.82
CA ASP A 183 -12.83 -12.82 -2.38
C ASP A 183 -12.54 -13.75 -3.56
N THR A 184 -13.26 -13.57 -4.68
CA THR A 184 -13.04 -14.36 -5.89
C THR A 184 -11.59 -14.20 -6.38
N ARG A 185 -11.08 -12.97 -6.45
CA ARG A 185 -9.72 -12.70 -6.96
C ARG A 185 -8.63 -13.09 -5.98
N TRP A 186 -8.86 -12.85 -4.69
CA TRP A 186 -7.99 -13.27 -3.61
C TRP A 186 -7.77 -14.77 -3.68
N ASN A 187 -8.84 -15.56 -3.69
CA ASN A 187 -8.76 -17.02 -3.71
C ASN A 187 -8.17 -17.57 -5.02
N MET A 188 -8.38 -16.89 -6.15
CA MET A 188 -7.84 -17.33 -7.44
C MET A 188 -6.34 -17.03 -7.63
N GLN A 189 -5.83 -15.93 -7.06
CA GLN A 189 -4.51 -15.42 -7.43
C GLN A 189 -3.62 -15.07 -6.24
N LEU A 190 -4.14 -14.41 -5.21
CA LEU A 190 -3.31 -13.82 -4.15
C LEU A 190 -3.16 -14.73 -2.93
N HIS A 191 -4.11 -15.64 -2.72
CA HIS A 191 -4.08 -16.68 -1.68
C HIS A 191 -3.15 -17.84 -2.10
N GLN A 192 -1.85 -17.56 -2.15
CA GLN A 192 -0.82 -18.54 -2.50
C GLN A 192 -0.01 -18.92 -1.27
N PRO A 193 0.50 -20.17 -1.22
CA PRO A 193 1.34 -20.63 -0.10
C PRO A 193 2.51 -19.68 0.19
N LEU A 194 3.14 -19.10 -0.83
CA LEU A 194 4.23 -18.14 -0.67
C LEU A 194 3.82 -16.92 0.18
N TYR A 195 2.68 -16.30 -0.11
CA TYR A 195 2.20 -15.14 0.62
C TYR A 195 1.76 -15.51 2.04
N ALA A 196 1.19 -16.69 2.23
CA ALA A 196 0.81 -17.20 3.55
C ALA A 196 2.03 -17.47 4.44
N VAL A 197 3.07 -18.10 3.89
CA VAL A 197 4.34 -18.35 4.60
C VAL A 197 5.01 -17.02 4.94
N ALA A 198 5.09 -16.08 4.00
CA ALA A 198 5.65 -14.76 4.28
C ALA A 198 4.90 -14.01 5.39
N TYR A 199 3.57 -14.14 5.43
CA TYR A 199 2.75 -13.58 6.51
C TYR A 199 3.02 -14.27 7.85
N TYR A 200 3.11 -15.60 7.85
CA TYR A 200 3.37 -16.38 9.05
C TYR A 200 4.73 -16.07 9.68
N LEU A 201 5.77 -15.93 8.86
CA LEU A 201 7.13 -15.60 9.30
C LEU A 201 7.32 -14.13 9.71
N ASN A 202 6.31 -13.28 9.50
CA ASN A 202 6.36 -11.87 9.90
C ASN A 202 5.74 -11.70 11.29
N PRO A 203 6.54 -11.40 12.35
CA PRO A 203 6.02 -11.29 13.72
C PRO A 203 4.94 -10.21 13.87
N ARG A 204 4.99 -9.14 13.07
CA ARG A 204 3.94 -8.09 13.01
C ARG A 204 2.65 -8.61 12.40
N GLY A 205 2.76 -9.24 11.23
CA GLY A 205 1.63 -9.81 10.52
C GLY A 205 0.92 -10.89 11.35
N SER A 206 1.68 -11.83 11.91
CA SER A 206 1.18 -12.98 12.65
C SER A 206 0.79 -12.69 14.11
N ARG A 207 0.75 -11.42 14.53
CA ARG A 207 0.44 -10.99 15.92
C ARG A 207 1.38 -11.58 16.99
N LYS A 208 2.65 -11.81 16.62
CA LYS A 208 3.70 -12.36 17.49
C LYS A 208 4.70 -11.31 17.98
N MET A 209 4.53 -10.03 17.64
CA MET A 209 5.37 -8.94 18.19
C MET A 209 5.43 -8.90 19.71
N GLY A 210 4.36 -9.31 20.38
CA GLY A 210 4.29 -9.36 21.84
C GLY A 210 5.42 -10.17 22.48
N TYR A 211 5.94 -11.19 21.78
CA TYR A 211 7.05 -12.02 22.25
C TYR A 211 8.43 -11.36 22.08
N LEU A 212 8.54 -10.32 21.24
CA LEU A 212 9.79 -9.60 20.98
C LEU A 212 9.92 -8.33 21.83
N ASN A 213 8.81 -7.65 22.14
CA ASN A 213 8.78 -6.40 22.89
C ASN A 213 8.41 -6.59 24.38
N GLY A 214 8.18 -7.84 24.81
CA GLY A 214 7.81 -8.17 26.19
C GLY A 214 6.36 -7.88 26.57
N GLU A 215 5.48 -7.46 25.65
CA GLU A 215 4.04 -7.29 25.95
C GLU A 215 3.36 -8.62 26.29
N LYS A 216 3.85 -9.74 25.75
CA LYS A 216 3.43 -11.10 26.13
C LYS A 216 4.45 -11.72 27.09
N ALA A 217 4.33 -11.35 28.36
CA ALA A 217 5.15 -11.93 29.43
C ALA A 217 4.91 -13.45 29.57
N ALA A 218 5.94 -14.16 30.06
CA ALA A 218 5.86 -15.59 30.36
C ALA A 218 4.80 -15.84 31.46
N PRO A 219 3.80 -16.70 31.20
CA PRO A 219 2.89 -17.18 32.23
C PRO A 219 3.63 -18.06 33.25
N THR A 220 3.02 -18.32 34.40
CA THR A 220 3.50 -19.37 35.31
C THR A 220 3.36 -20.74 34.67
N GLU A 221 4.26 -21.69 34.96
CA GLU A 221 4.26 -23.04 34.38
C GLU A 221 2.95 -23.82 34.63
N ASP A 222 2.25 -23.52 35.72
CA ASP A 222 0.96 -24.13 36.07
C ASP A 222 -0.22 -23.55 35.27
N ASP A 223 -0.02 -22.49 34.48
CA ASP A 223 -1.07 -21.87 33.68
C ASP A 223 -1.37 -22.70 32.43
N LEU A 224 -2.65 -22.93 32.15
CA LEU A 224 -3.12 -23.59 30.92
C LEU A 224 -2.65 -22.87 29.65
N ALA A 225 -2.36 -21.57 29.72
CA ALA A 225 -1.82 -20.78 28.62
C ALA A 225 -0.30 -20.99 28.40
N TYR A 226 0.43 -21.56 29.35
CA TYR A 226 1.89 -21.71 29.29
C TYR A 226 2.33 -22.50 28.06
N ALA A 227 1.73 -23.68 27.82
CA ALA A 227 2.10 -24.54 26.68
C ALA A 227 1.91 -23.83 25.32
N THR A 228 0.85 -23.02 25.18
CA THR A 228 0.63 -22.24 23.96
C THR A 228 1.65 -21.11 23.85
N TRP A 229 1.92 -20.40 24.95
CA TRP A 229 2.92 -19.34 24.99
C TRP A 229 4.32 -19.88 24.66
N GLU A 230 4.74 -21.00 25.24
CA GLU A 230 6.04 -21.63 25.04
C GLU A 230 6.25 -22.06 23.58
N ALA A 231 5.25 -22.70 22.98
CA ALA A 231 5.29 -23.10 21.57
C ALA A 231 5.42 -21.88 20.64
N GLU A 232 4.68 -20.80 20.94
CA GLU A 232 4.74 -19.57 20.15
C GLU A 232 6.06 -18.82 20.33
N ASN A 233 6.57 -18.72 21.56
CA ASN A 233 7.87 -18.11 21.87
C ASN A 233 9.00 -18.88 21.17
N SER A 234 9.00 -20.21 21.26
CA SER A 234 9.98 -21.08 20.61
C SER A 234 9.98 -20.96 19.09
N ALA A 235 8.79 -20.80 18.48
CA ALA A 235 8.69 -20.54 17.04
C ALA A 235 9.34 -19.21 16.65
N VAL A 236 9.11 -18.14 17.43
CA VAL A 236 9.75 -16.83 17.17
C VAL A 236 11.26 -16.91 17.36
N MET A 237 11.75 -17.60 18.40
CA MET A 237 13.19 -17.84 18.58
C MET A 237 13.79 -18.57 17.38
N THR A 238 13.12 -19.61 16.91
CA THR A 238 13.55 -20.36 15.72
C THR A 238 13.65 -19.46 14.50
N TRP A 239 12.71 -18.52 14.30
CA TRP A 239 12.78 -17.56 13.19
C TRP A 239 13.97 -16.60 13.33
N LEU A 240 14.23 -16.09 14.54
CA LEU A 240 15.36 -15.20 14.81
C LEU A 240 16.69 -15.91 14.50
N VAL A 241 16.92 -17.07 15.12
CA VAL A 241 18.18 -17.84 14.99
C VAL A 241 18.42 -18.23 13.54
N ASN A 242 17.39 -18.70 12.82
CA ASN A 242 17.51 -19.09 11.40
C ASN A 242 17.64 -17.90 10.43
N SER A 243 17.41 -16.66 10.89
CA SER A 243 17.61 -15.46 10.10
C SER A 243 19.02 -14.87 10.26
N MET A 244 19.85 -15.44 11.13
CA MET A 244 21.22 -15.00 11.41
C MET A 244 22.24 -15.90 10.70
N GLU A 245 23.47 -15.41 10.52
CA GLU A 245 24.61 -16.26 10.16
C GLU A 245 24.92 -17.23 11.31
N GLU A 246 25.38 -18.44 10.97
CA GLU A 246 25.57 -19.55 11.92
C GLU A 246 26.48 -19.17 13.12
N ASP A 247 27.56 -18.42 12.84
CA ASP A 247 28.52 -17.94 13.85
C ASP A 247 27.89 -16.95 14.85
N ILE A 248 26.85 -16.24 14.43
CA ILE A 248 26.09 -15.32 15.28
C ILE A 248 25.02 -16.11 16.03
N SER A 249 24.26 -16.92 15.31
CA SER A 249 23.09 -17.63 15.81
C SER A 249 23.44 -18.61 16.93
N SER A 250 24.63 -19.22 16.86
CA SER A 250 25.12 -20.16 17.87
C SER A 250 25.19 -19.58 19.28
N ASN A 251 25.40 -18.28 19.41
CA ASN A 251 25.48 -17.60 20.70
C ASN A 251 24.12 -17.41 21.37
N TYR A 252 23.03 -17.57 20.62
CA TYR A 252 21.67 -17.29 21.07
C TYR A 252 20.80 -18.54 21.19
N MET A 253 21.28 -19.72 20.78
CA MET A 253 20.49 -20.97 20.77
C MET A 253 19.97 -21.40 22.15
N CYS A 254 20.66 -21.02 23.23
CA CYS A 254 20.33 -21.44 24.61
C CYS A 254 19.48 -20.43 25.37
N TYR A 255 19.03 -19.35 24.73
CA TYR A 255 18.19 -18.37 25.41
C TYR A 255 16.76 -18.90 25.58
N PRO A 256 16.12 -18.66 26.74
CA PRO A 256 14.75 -19.12 26.99
C PRO A 256 13.68 -18.25 26.32
N MET A 257 13.97 -16.98 26.04
CA MET A 257 12.98 -16.01 25.56
C MET A 257 13.39 -15.33 24.26
N ALA A 258 12.43 -15.27 23.31
CA ALA A 258 12.62 -14.55 22.06
C ALA A 258 12.90 -13.06 22.28
N GLN A 259 12.32 -12.48 23.34
CA GLN A 259 12.60 -11.11 23.77
C GLN A 259 14.10 -10.93 24.07
N GLU A 260 14.72 -11.82 24.85
CA GLU A 260 16.12 -11.69 25.22
C GLU A 260 17.05 -11.88 24.00
N VAL A 261 16.72 -12.82 23.11
CA VAL A 261 17.45 -12.97 21.83
C VAL A 261 17.37 -11.66 21.04
N TRP A 262 16.17 -11.09 20.91
CA TRP A 262 15.95 -9.86 20.16
C TRP A 262 16.65 -8.65 20.78
N GLU A 263 16.52 -8.44 22.09
CA GLU A 263 17.14 -7.32 22.80
C GLU A 263 18.66 -7.36 22.69
N ASN A 264 19.28 -8.54 22.89
CA ASN A 264 20.73 -8.68 22.80
C ASN A 264 21.23 -8.49 21.36
N VAL A 265 20.55 -9.06 20.37
CA VAL A 265 20.92 -8.88 18.96
C VAL A 265 20.75 -7.42 18.55
N ASN A 266 19.65 -6.78 18.93
CA ASN A 266 19.41 -5.36 18.65
C ASN A 266 20.44 -4.48 19.39
N GLN A 267 20.85 -4.82 20.61
CA GLN A 267 21.90 -4.07 21.30
C GLN A 267 23.27 -4.21 20.62
N MET A 268 23.62 -5.41 20.16
CA MET A 268 24.94 -5.71 19.61
C MET A 268 25.11 -5.28 18.15
N TYR A 269 24.04 -5.34 17.36
CA TYR A 269 24.12 -5.23 15.90
C TYR A 269 23.21 -4.15 15.29
N SER A 270 22.35 -3.47 16.06
CA SER A 270 21.48 -2.44 15.51
C SER A 270 22.22 -1.14 15.22
N ASP A 271 22.08 -0.67 13.98
CA ASP A 271 22.62 0.62 13.52
C ASP A 271 21.87 1.85 14.07
N LEU A 272 20.82 1.65 14.88
CA LEU A 272 19.98 2.71 15.44
C LEU A 272 20.77 3.72 16.30
N GLY A 273 22.01 3.42 16.68
CA GLY A 273 22.92 4.32 17.40
C GLY A 273 24.15 4.83 16.62
N ASN A 274 24.38 4.39 15.37
CA ASN A 274 25.68 4.57 14.70
C ASN A 274 25.61 5.44 13.43
N GLN A 275 24.92 6.58 13.53
CA GLN A 275 24.81 7.57 12.45
C GLN A 275 26.17 7.99 11.88
N SER A 276 27.22 7.99 12.71
CA SER A 276 28.60 8.27 12.35
C SER A 276 29.23 7.18 11.47
N GLN A 277 28.98 5.90 11.75
CA GLN A 277 29.46 4.80 10.89
C GLN A 277 28.67 4.72 9.58
N LEU A 278 27.35 4.95 9.63
CA LEU A 278 26.52 5.02 8.42
C LEU A 278 26.96 6.18 7.52
N PHE A 279 27.24 7.35 8.11
CA PHE A 279 27.79 8.51 7.40
C PHE A 279 29.19 8.22 6.85
N ALA A 280 30.08 7.59 7.62
CA ALA A 280 31.42 7.22 7.18
C ALA A 280 31.41 6.17 6.05
N LEU A 281 30.48 5.21 6.10
CA LEU A 281 30.27 4.24 5.03
C LEU A 281 29.69 4.90 3.78
N THR A 282 28.73 5.82 3.95
CA THR A 282 28.15 6.59 2.84
C THR A 282 29.20 7.50 2.19
N LEU A 283 30.08 8.11 3.00
CA LEU A 283 31.19 8.92 2.53
C LEU A 283 32.22 8.06 1.79
N LYS A 284 32.61 6.91 2.34
CA LYS A 284 33.49 5.94 1.67
C LYS A 284 32.89 5.45 0.35
N LEU A 285 31.59 5.16 0.30
CA LEU A 285 30.86 4.78 -0.92
C LEU A 285 30.86 5.91 -1.97
N GLY A 286 30.78 7.17 -1.52
CA GLY A 286 30.87 8.34 -2.39
C GLY A 286 32.28 8.63 -2.93
N GLU A 287 33.32 8.23 -2.19
CA GLU A 287 34.73 8.39 -2.57
C GLU A 287 35.26 7.26 -3.47
N MET A 288 34.52 6.16 -3.61
CA MET A 288 34.89 5.07 -4.51
C MET A 288 34.67 5.46 -5.98
N HIS A 289 35.75 5.80 -6.67
CA HIS A 289 35.77 5.84 -8.13
C HIS A 289 36.27 4.52 -8.71
N GLN A 290 35.67 4.11 -9.83
CA GLN A 290 35.98 2.86 -10.54
C GLN A 290 37.43 2.88 -11.08
N GLY A 291 38.38 2.50 -10.24
CA GLY A 291 39.75 2.18 -10.65
C GLY A 291 39.86 0.79 -11.28
N ARG A 292 41.09 0.30 -11.49
CA ARG A 292 41.46 -0.98 -12.15
C ARG A 292 40.95 -2.28 -11.48
N GLY A 293 39.97 -2.22 -10.58
CA GLY A 293 39.31 -3.40 -10.00
C GLY A 293 38.14 -3.88 -10.86
N SER A 294 37.92 -5.19 -10.95
CA SER A 294 36.80 -5.72 -11.74
C SER A 294 35.45 -5.37 -11.11
N CYS A 295 34.43 -5.13 -11.94
CA CYS A 295 33.06 -4.79 -11.53
C CYS A 295 32.47 -5.76 -10.48
N HIS A 296 32.96 -7.00 -10.43
CA HIS A 296 32.54 -8.04 -9.50
C HIS A 296 32.93 -7.76 -8.04
N GLN A 297 34.11 -7.15 -7.80
CA GLN A 297 34.57 -6.82 -6.43
C GLN A 297 33.79 -5.64 -5.83
N VAL A 298 33.41 -4.67 -6.67
CA VAL A 298 32.56 -3.54 -6.25
C VAL A 298 31.15 -4.01 -5.92
N PHE A 299 30.63 -4.99 -6.67
CA PHE A 299 29.29 -5.54 -6.44
C PHE A 299 29.22 -6.35 -5.13
N GLN A 300 30.19 -7.25 -4.87
CA GLN A 300 30.24 -8.03 -3.62
C GLN A 300 30.42 -7.16 -2.36
N LEU A 301 31.18 -6.06 -2.45
CA LEU A 301 31.34 -5.12 -1.32
C LEU A 301 30.09 -4.24 -1.11
N SER A 302 29.36 -3.91 -2.18
CA SER A 302 28.06 -3.23 -2.05
C SER A 302 26.99 -4.14 -1.46
N GLU A 303 26.96 -5.43 -1.81
CA GLU A 303 26.04 -6.42 -1.24
C GLU A 303 26.36 -6.71 0.23
N THR A 304 27.64 -6.85 0.61
CA THR A 304 28.03 -7.05 2.02
C THR A 304 27.80 -5.80 2.89
N GLY A 305 27.96 -4.59 2.34
CA GLY A 305 27.64 -3.34 3.03
C GLY A 305 26.14 -3.08 3.20
N VAL A 306 25.33 -3.45 2.21
CA VAL A 306 23.86 -3.35 2.27
C VAL A 306 23.26 -4.49 3.11
N ALA A 307 23.82 -5.70 3.06
CA ALA A 307 23.37 -6.83 3.86
C ALA A 307 23.61 -6.63 5.38
N ARG A 308 24.70 -5.94 5.75
CA ARG A 308 24.98 -5.60 7.16
C ARG A 308 24.03 -4.55 7.73
N SER A 309 23.52 -3.62 6.91
CA SER A 309 22.55 -2.61 7.35
C SER A 309 21.09 -3.08 7.29
N GLN A 310 20.81 -4.18 6.59
CA GLN A 310 19.44 -4.59 6.23
C GLN A 310 19.01 -5.93 6.81
N SER A 311 19.70 -6.48 7.81
CA SER A 311 19.27 -7.77 8.40
C SER A 311 18.46 -7.59 9.70
N ILE A 312 18.49 -6.42 10.33
CA ILE A 312 17.80 -6.17 11.62
C ILE A 312 16.58 -5.24 11.48
N GLN A 313 16.49 -4.46 10.40
CA GLN A 313 15.32 -3.60 10.15
C GLN A 313 14.07 -4.34 9.62
N TYR A 314 14.16 -5.66 9.40
CA TYR A 314 13.15 -6.41 8.65
C TYR A 314 12.47 -7.56 9.42
N LEU A 315 12.66 -7.61 10.74
CA LEU A 315 11.89 -8.41 11.69
C LEU A 315 11.04 -7.50 12.59
#